data_AF-A0A163LQB0-F1
#
_entry.id   AF-A0A163LQB0-F1
#
_cell.length_a   1.000
_cell.length_b   1.000
_cell.length_c   1.000
_cell.angle_alpha   90.00
_cell.angle_beta   90.00
_cell.angle_gamma   90.00
#
_symmetry.space_group_name_H-M   'P 1'
#
loop_
_entity.id
_entity.type
_entity.pdbx_description
1 polymer ?
#
loop_
_entity_poly.entity_id
_entity_poly.type
_entity_poly.pdbx_seq_one_letter_code
_entity_poly.pdbx_strand_id
1 'polypeptide(L)'
;MGNAQSIGTLLTKGIKVYKKIKREKERQERQQHHQQQQQQYQPHQEQQHRPPQQQHQGNHHHQIQQEHDDPQYARLRDLAHQEAEKRNACYQRSQEAYHRGNGAQAKEESNQGHRHDEQMKQYNRQAADLVYAHKNQGRPPTEIDLHGLFVQEAKERVDAALRWCEKNGADHLVIIVGKGLHSPGQIAKLKPAIIELVQKYKVQCTPNKPNPGCLYIEFGKGTGDLSWLDRFTDKLSRNDVCAIM
;
A
#
# COMPACT_ATOMS: atom_id res chain seq x y z
N MET A 1 27.36 6.07 -56.36
CA MET A 1 26.93 4.89 -55.59
C MET A 1 27.20 5.18 -54.12
N GLY A 2 26.17 5.23 -53.26
CA GLY A 2 26.39 5.58 -51.85
C GLY A 2 25.11 5.74 -51.01
N ASN A 3 24.64 4.61 -50.48
CA ASN A 3 24.14 4.48 -49.11
C ASN A 3 22.78 5.07 -48.67
N ALA A 4 21.71 4.84 -49.43
CA ALA A 4 20.33 5.02 -48.93
C ALA A 4 19.80 3.80 -48.12
N GLN A 5 20.49 2.65 -48.14
CA GLN A 5 20.06 1.42 -47.46
C GLN A 5 20.45 1.36 -45.97
N SER A 6 21.30 2.26 -45.48
CA SER A 6 21.86 2.20 -44.11
C SER A 6 20.95 2.82 -43.03
N ILE A 7 20.18 3.86 -43.36
CA ILE A 7 19.44 4.68 -42.37
C ILE A 7 18.14 4.00 -41.91
N GLY A 8 17.40 3.36 -42.83
CA GLY A 8 16.18 2.62 -42.51
C GLY A 8 16.41 1.40 -41.62
N THR A 9 17.57 0.75 -41.80
CA THR A 9 17.98 -0.45 -41.04
C THR A 9 18.39 -0.10 -39.60
N LEU A 10 18.97 1.08 -39.37
CA LEU A 10 19.33 1.58 -38.03
C LEU A 10 18.09 1.93 -37.19
N LEU A 11 17.07 2.56 -37.79
CA LEU A 11 15.80 2.89 -37.12
C LEU A 11 15.00 1.64 -36.71
N THR A 12 14.93 0.62 -37.57
CA THR A 12 14.24 -0.65 -37.22
C THR A 12 14.98 -1.43 -36.14
N LYS A 13 16.32 -1.39 -36.13
CA LYS A 13 17.13 -1.98 -35.05
C LYS A 13 16.90 -1.22 -33.73
N GLY A 14 16.84 0.10 -33.76
CA GLY A 14 16.55 0.94 -32.58
C GLY A 14 15.19 0.65 -31.94
N ILE A 15 14.13 0.51 -32.75
CA ILE A 15 12.78 0.18 -32.25
C ILE A 15 12.71 -1.23 -31.65
N LYS A 16 13.42 -2.20 -32.24
CA LYS A 16 13.51 -3.57 -31.69
C LYS A 16 14.24 -3.59 -30.35
N VAL A 17 15.34 -2.84 -30.22
CA VAL A 17 16.08 -2.70 -28.96
C VAL A 17 15.24 -2.00 -27.90
N TYR A 18 14.56 -0.90 -28.24
CA TYR A 18 13.67 -0.19 -27.32
C TYR A 18 12.51 -1.08 -26.83
N LYS A 19 11.87 -1.84 -27.71
CA LYS A 19 10.82 -2.80 -27.33
C LYS A 19 11.34 -3.95 -26.46
N LYS A 20 12.59 -4.38 -26.68
CA LYS A 20 13.24 -5.42 -25.87
C LYS A 20 13.56 -4.90 -24.46
N ILE A 21 14.15 -3.72 -24.35
CA ILE A 21 14.47 -3.07 -23.08
C ILE A 21 13.19 -2.77 -22.29
N LYS A 22 12.12 -2.30 -22.96
CA LYS A 22 10.82 -2.07 -22.32
C LYS A 22 10.20 -3.36 -21.77
N ARG A 23 10.26 -4.47 -22.53
CA ARG A 23 9.80 -5.79 -22.07
C ARG A 23 10.65 -6.38 -20.95
N GLU A 24 11.96 -6.13 -20.96
CA GLU A 24 12.87 -6.55 -19.88
C GLU A 24 12.63 -5.76 -18.60
N LYS A 25 12.38 -4.46 -18.70
CA LYS A 25 12.02 -3.60 -17.56
C LYS A 25 10.67 -4.01 -16.96
N GLU A 26 9.66 -4.26 -17.79
CA GLU A 26 8.35 -4.78 -17.33
C GLU A 26 8.44 -6.21 -16.75
N ARG A 27 9.39 -7.05 -17.23
CA ARG A 27 9.66 -8.37 -16.64
C ARG A 27 10.35 -8.26 -15.29
N GLN A 28 11.30 -7.33 -15.13
CA GLN A 28 11.95 -7.05 -13.85
C GLN A 28 10.97 -6.46 -12.83
N GLU A 29 10.09 -5.56 -13.24
CA GLU A 29 9.04 -5.00 -12.38
C GLU A 29 8.03 -6.10 -11.96
N ARG A 30 7.60 -6.97 -12.88
CA ARG A 30 6.76 -8.13 -12.56
C ARG A 30 7.47 -9.13 -11.64
N GLN A 31 8.77 -9.37 -11.84
CA GLN A 31 9.55 -10.25 -10.97
C GLN A 31 9.74 -9.65 -9.57
N GLN A 32 10.01 -8.35 -9.45
CA GLN A 32 10.08 -7.67 -8.14
C GLN A 32 8.74 -7.69 -7.41
N HIS A 33 7.62 -7.50 -8.14
CA HIS A 33 6.28 -7.59 -7.57
C HIS A 33 5.96 -9.03 -7.11
N HIS A 34 6.37 -10.04 -7.88
CA HIS A 34 6.18 -11.45 -7.53
C HIS A 34 7.07 -11.87 -6.34
N GLN A 35 8.27 -11.29 -6.21
CA GLN A 35 9.19 -11.56 -5.11
C GLN A 35 8.74 -10.90 -3.80
N GLN A 36 8.15 -9.69 -3.86
CA GLN A 36 7.50 -9.06 -2.71
C GLN A 36 6.24 -9.82 -2.26
N GLN A 37 5.51 -10.45 -3.19
CA GLN A 37 4.36 -11.30 -2.85
C GLN A 37 4.76 -12.64 -2.20
N GLN A 38 5.89 -13.23 -2.60
CA GLN A 38 6.36 -14.50 -2.02
C GLN A 38 6.98 -14.35 -0.62
N GLN A 39 7.60 -13.21 -0.27
CA GLN A 39 8.11 -13.01 1.10
C GLN A 39 7.01 -12.82 2.15
N GLN A 40 5.76 -12.61 1.73
CA GLN A 40 4.63 -12.48 2.66
C GLN A 40 3.98 -13.83 3.02
N TYR A 41 4.36 -14.94 2.37
CA TYR A 41 3.82 -16.28 2.64
C TYR A 41 4.90 -17.37 2.49
N GLN A 42 5.46 -17.82 3.62
CA GLN A 42 6.20 -19.09 3.69
C GLN A 42 5.42 -20.10 4.56
N PRO A 43 5.02 -21.27 4.02
CA PRO A 43 4.40 -22.33 4.82
C PRO A 43 5.49 -23.22 5.45
N HIS A 44 5.41 -23.42 6.76
CA HIS A 44 6.22 -24.42 7.48
C HIS A 44 5.60 -25.82 7.25
N GLN A 45 6.45 -26.82 6.96
CA GLN A 45 6.06 -28.21 6.76
C GLN A 45 6.22 -28.98 8.08
N GLU A 46 5.18 -29.67 8.54
CA GLU A 46 5.34 -30.70 9.58
C GLU A 46 4.43 -31.92 9.35
N GLN A 47 5.01 -33.09 9.65
CA GLN A 47 4.56 -34.42 9.27
C GLN A 47 3.39 -34.96 10.12
N GLN A 48 2.50 -35.62 9.39
CA GLN A 48 1.40 -36.54 9.70
C GLN A 48 1.37 -37.20 11.10
N HIS A 49 0.24 -37.07 11.82
CA HIS A 49 -0.61 -38.15 12.38
C HIS A 49 -1.99 -37.57 12.86
N ARG A 50 -3.06 -38.40 12.88
CA ARG A 50 -4.52 -38.10 12.77
C ARG A 50 -5.31 -38.94 13.84
N PRO A 51 -6.61 -38.74 14.23
CA PRO A 51 -7.47 -37.57 14.59
C PRO A 51 -8.25 -37.80 15.94
N PRO A 52 -9.38 -37.13 16.33
CA PRO A 52 -10.69 -37.06 15.63
C PRO A 52 -11.30 -35.65 15.43
N GLN A 53 -11.75 -35.42 14.19
CA GLN A 53 -12.86 -34.58 13.71
C GLN A 53 -13.39 -33.42 14.59
N GLN A 54 -12.92 -32.20 14.29
CA GLN A 54 -13.73 -30.98 14.37
C GLN A 54 -13.50 -30.14 13.12
N GLN A 55 -14.59 -29.77 12.44
CA GLN A 55 -14.61 -28.93 11.25
C GLN A 55 -14.00 -27.55 11.59
N HIS A 56 -12.77 -27.30 11.11
CA HIS A 56 -12.15 -25.98 11.11
C HIS A 56 -11.99 -25.53 9.67
N GLN A 57 -12.79 -24.55 9.23
CA GLN A 57 -12.57 -23.82 8.00
C GLN A 57 -12.18 -22.37 8.34
N GLY A 58 -10.94 -22.01 8.03
CA GLY A 58 -10.59 -20.69 7.49
C GLY A 58 -10.48 -19.51 8.47
N ASN A 59 -9.91 -19.69 9.66
CA ASN A 59 -9.70 -18.56 10.60
C ASN A 59 -8.35 -17.84 10.34
N HIS A 60 -8.26 -17.08 9.23
CA HIS A 60 -7.18 -16.08 9.03
C HIS A 60 -7.65 -14.64 9.34
N HIS A 61 -8.83 -14.50 9.94
CA HIS A 61 -9.47 -13.22 10.30
C HIS A 61 -9.26 -12.82 11.77
N HIS A 62 -8.54 -13.61 12.56
CA HIS A 62 -8.47 -13.43 14.00
C HIS A 62 -7.31 -12.49 14.40
N GLN A 63 -7.66 -11.42 15.14
CA GLN A 63 -6.80 -10.55 15.97
C GLN A 63 -6.57 -9.07 15.54
N ILE A 64 -7.43 -8.47 14.70
CA ILE A 64 -7.77 -7.03 14.85
C ILE A 64 -9.05 -6.86 15.71
N GLN A 65 -9.46 -7.95 16.37
CA GLN A 65 -10.85 -8.20 16.75
C GLN A 65 -11.28 -7.64 18.11
N GLN A 66 -10.58 -6.68 18.72
CA GLN A 66 -10.95 -6.22 20.08
C GLN A 66 -11.04 -4.72 20.34
N GLU A 67 -10.92 -3.83 19.35
CA GLU A 67 -11.06 -2.39 19.63
C GLU A 67 -12.09 -1.63 18.78
N HIS A 68 -12.73 -2.26 17.79
CA HIS A 68 -13.84 -1.65 17.05
C HIS A 68 -14.94 -2.69 16.80
N ASP A 69 -15.83 -2.86 17.78
CA ASP A 69 -17.09 -3.60 17.65
C ASP A 69 -18.11 -2.83 16.78
N ASP A 70 -17.65 -2.15 15.73
CA ASP A 70 -18.54 -1.52 14.75
C ASP A 70 -18.85 -2.56 13.65
N PRO A 71 -20.11 -3.05 13.55
CA PRO A 71 -20.49 -3.99 12.51
C PRO A 71 -20.26 -3.45 11.10
N GLN A 72 -20.27 -2.12 10.92
CA GLN A 72 -20.01 -1.49 9.63
C GLN A 72 -18.54 -1.61 9.23
N TYR A 73 -17.61 -1.46 10.18
CA TYR A 73 -16.18 -1.64 9.93
C TYR A 73 -15.88 -3.07 9.46
N ALA A 74 -16.39 -4.06 10.20
CA ALA A 74 -16.22 -5.47 9.86
C ALA A 74 -16.75 -5.76 8.44
N ARG A 75 -17.97 -5.31 8.15
CA ARG A 75 -18.58 -5.46 6.83
C ARG A 75 -17.74 -4.84 5.71
N LEU A 76 -17.18 -3.64 5.90
CA LEU A 76 -16.37 -2.98 4.88
C LEU A 76 -15.05 -3.71 4.64
N ARG A 77 -14.41 -4.23 5.69
CA ARG A 77 -13.21 -5.06 5.56
C ARG A 77 -13.50 -6.38 4.87
N ASP A 78 -14.64 -7.00 5.15
CA ASP A 78 -15.08 -8.22 4.46
C ASP A 78 -15.34 -7.97 2.97
N LEU A 79 -15.99 -6.86 2.62
CA LEU A 79 -16.21 -6.48 1.21
C LEU A 79 -14.88 -6.21 0.50
N ALA A 80 -13.94 -5.52 1.15
CA ALA A 80 -12.60 -5.32 0.59
C ALA A 80 -11.88 -6.66 0.37
N HIS A 81 -12.02 -7.60 1.30
CA HIS A 81 -11.44 -8.93 1.17
C HIS A 81 -12.01 -9.69 -0.04
N GLN A 82 -13.33 -9.71 -0.20
CA GLN A 82 -14.00 -10.36 -1.34
C GLN A 82 -13.55 -9.75 -2.68
N GLU A 83 -13.42 -8.42 -2.76
CA GLU A 83 -12.90 -7.76 -3.96
C GLU A 83 -11.43 -8.10 -4.22
N ALA A 84 -10.61 -8.27 -3.18
CA ALA A 84 -9.23 -8.72 -3.32
C ALA A 84 -9.15 -10.16 -3.88
N GLU A 85 -10.02 -11.07 -3.45
CA GLU A 85 -10.10 -12.43 -3.99
C GLU A 85 -10.48 -12.41 -5.48
N LYS A 86 -11.51 -11.65 -5.85
CA LYS A 86 -11.92 -11.48 -7.26
C LYS A 86 -10.80 -10.91 -8.12
N ARG A 87 -10.12 -9.87 -7.62
CA ARG A 87 -8.94 -9.27 -8.28
C ARG A 87 -7.85 -10.33 -8.53
N ASN A 88 -7.50 -11.09 -7.51
CA ASN A 88 -6.45 -12.11 -7.61
C ASN A 88 -6.82 -13.19 -8.64
N ALA A 89 -8.09 -13.62 -8.66
CA ALA A 89 -8.60 -14.57 -9.65
C ALA A 89 -8.53 -14.00 -11.09
N CYS A 90 -8.90 -12.73 -11.29
CA CYS A 90 -8.79 -12.07 -12.59
C CYS A 90 -7.32 -11.98 -13.06
N TYR A 91 -6.40 -11.60 -12.17
CA TYR A 91 -4.98 -11.54 -12.52
C TYR A 91 -4.39 -12.93 -12.82
N GLN A 92 -4.81 -13.97 -12.11
CA GLN A 92 -4.42 -15.34 -12.43
C GLN A 92 -4.89 -15.74 -13.83
N ARG A 93 -6.18 -15.55 -14.14
CA ARG A 93 -6.73 -15.83 -15.48
C ARG A 93 -6.06 -15.00 -16.58
N SER A 94 -5.74 -13.74 -16.29
CA SER A 94 -4.99 -12.86 -17.18
C SER A 94 -3.60 -13.43 -17.50
N GLN A 95 -2.87 -13.88 -16.47
CA GLN A 95 -1.57 -14.52 -16.66
C GLN A 95 -1.71 -15.80 -17.49
N GLU A 96 -2.67 -16.67 -17.18
CA GLU A 96 -2.89 -17.92 -17.93
C GLU A 96 -3.25 -17.66 -19.40
N ALA A 97 -4.08 -16.66 -19.69
CA ALA A 97 -4.42 -16.27 -21.05
C ALA A 97 -3.19 -15.74 -21.81
N TYR A 98 -2.33 -14.95 -21.14
CA TYR A 98 -1.08 -14.46 -21.71
C TYR A 98 -0.11 -15.61 -22.06
N HIS A 99 0.05 -16.59 -21.16
CA HIS A 99 0.90 -17.76 -21.40
C HIS A 99 0.38 -18.64 -22.55
N ARG A 100 -0.94 -18.67 -22.77
CA ARG A 100 -1.58 -19.33 -23.91
C ARG A 100 -1.52 -18.52 -25.22
N GLY A 101 -0.92 -17.33 -25.21
CA GLY A 101 -0.82 -16.45 -26.37
C GLY A 101 -2.09 -15.67 -26.69
N ASN A 102 -3.14 -15.77 -25.86
CA ASN A 102 -4.37 -15.01 -26.02
C ASN A 102 -4.26 -13.63 -25.35
N GLY A 103 -3.65 -12.68 -26.06
CA GLY A 103 -3.43 -11.32 -25.56
C GLY A 103 -4.71 -10.51 -25.34
N ALA A 104 -5.77 -10.75 -26.13
CA ALA A 104 -7.03 -10.05 -26.00
C ALA A 104 -7.73 -10.42 -24.68
N GLN A 105 -7.87 -11.71 -24.40
CA GLN A 105 -8.43 -12.20 -23.14
C GLN A 105 -7.57 -11.80 -21.94
N ALA A 106 -6.23 -11.86 -22.07
CA ALA A 106 -5.33 -11.41 -21.01
C ALA A 106 -5.58 -9.95 -20.64
N LYS A 107 -5.79 -9.08 -21.65
CA LYS A 107 -6.07 -7.66 -21.44
C LYS A 107 -7.43 -7.44 -20.78
N GLU A 108 -8.45 -8.16 -21.21
CA GLU A 108 -9.79 -8.08 -20.63
C GLU A 108 -9.79 -8.46 -19.13
N GLU A 109 -9.22 -9.63 -18.80
CA GLU A 109 -9.08 -10.11 -17.42
C GLU A 109 -8.23 -9.16 -16.57
N SER A 110 -7.18 -8.57 -17.15
CA SER A 110 -6.37 -7.55 -16.46
C SER A 110 -7.18 -6.29 -16.16
N ASN A 111 -7.99 -5.81 -17.11
CA ASN A 111 -8.85 -4.65 -16.90
C ASN A 111 -9.93 -4.95 -15.85
N GLN A 112 -10.49 -6.16 -15.83
CA GLN A 112 -11.42 -6.59 -14.79
C GLN A 112 -10.75 -6.64 -13.42
N GLY A 113 -9.53 -7.18 -13.34
CA GLY A 113 -8.73 -7.18 -12.12
C GLY A 113 -8.49 -5.76 -11.59
N HIS A 114 -8.19 -4.80 -12.47
CA HIS A 114 -8.07 -3.39 -12.07
C HIS A 114 -9.37 -2.82 -11.49
N ARG A 115 -10.54 -3.16 -12.04
CA ARG A 115 -11.83 -2.71 -11.47
C ARG A 115 -12.04 -3.23 -10.05
N HIS A 116 -11.75 -4.50 -9.82
CA HIS A 116 -11.83 -5.09 -8.47
C HIS A 116 -10.79 -4.50 -7.52
N ASP A 117 -9.59 -4.16 -8.02
CA ASP A 117 -8.56 -3.46 -7.23
C ASP A 117 -9.04 -2.09 -6.75
N GLU A 118 -9.68 -1.31 -7.62
CA GLU A 118 -10.25 -0.01 -7.25
C GLU A 118 -11.41 -0.14 -6.26
N GLN A 119 -12.31 -1.11 -6.43
CA GLN A 119 -13.39 -1.36 -5.47
C GLN A 119 -12.86 -1.78 -4.10
N MET A 120 -11.87 -2.69 -4.07
CA MET A 120 -11.17 -3.08 -2.85
C MET A 120 -10.56 -1.85 -2.14
N LYS A 121 -9.86 -0.97 -2.88
CA LYS A 121 -9.29 0.27 -2.30
C LYS A 121 -10.37 1.19 -1.74
N GLN A 122 -11.51 1.32 -2.43
CA GLN A 122 -12.64 2.13 -1.96
C GLN A 122 -13.19 1.60 -0.63
N TYR A 123 -13.46 0.30 -0.51
CA TYR A 123 -13.95 -0.29 0.74
C TYR A 123 -12.92 -0.19 1.87
N ASN A 124 -11.63 -0.41 1.58
CA ASN A 124 -10.57 -0.22 2.57
C ASN A 124 -10.49 1.24 3.04
N ARG A 125 -10.59 2.21 2.13
CA ARG A 125 -10.63 3.63 2.47
C ARG A 125 -11.82 3.96 3.36
N GLN A 126 -13.03 3.51 3.01
CA GLN A 126 -14.21 3.70 3.84
C GLN A 126 -14.04 3.11 5.24
N ALA A 127 -13.49 1.90 5.35
CA ALA A 127 -13.20 1.27 6.63
C ALA A 127 -12.18 2.07 7.45
N ALA A 128 -11.10 2.53 6.81
CA ALA A 128 -10.06 3.34 7.44
C ALA A 128 -10.62 4.69 7.93
N ASP A 129 -11.48 5.32 7.13
CA ASP A 129 -12.10 6.61 7.44
C ASP A 129 -12.99 6.53 8.68
N LEU A 130 -13.81 5.47 8.79
CA LEU A 130 -14.65 5.23 9.97
C LEU A 130 -13.82 5.06 11.23
N VAL A 131 -12.82 4.17 11.19
CA VAL A 131 -11.94 3.88 12.33
C VAL A 131 -11.16 5.13 12.73
N TYR A 132 -10.60 5.85 11.75
CA TYR A 132 -9.85 7.06 12.00
C TYR A 132 -10.72 8.14 12.63
N ALA A 133 -11.92 8.38 12.09
CA ALA A 133 -12.84 9.38 12.63
C ALA A 133 -13.23 9.09 14.08
N HIS A 134 -13.57 7.84 14.38
CA HIS A 134 -13.93 7.43 15.74
C HIS A 134 -12.75 7.57 16.71
N LYS A 135 -11.55 7.11 16.34
CA LYS A 135 -10.36 7.16 17.21
C LYS A 135 -9.83 8.57 17.46
N ASN A 136 -10.02 9.47 16.49
CA ASN A 136 -9.53 10.83 16.57
C ASN A 136 -10.60 11.82 17.06
N GLN A 137 -11.81 11.33 17.38
CA GLN A 137 -12.86 12.17 17.93
C GLN A 137 -12.42 12.76 19.28
N GLY A 138 -12.44 14.09 19.39
CA GLY A 138 -12.06 14.80 20.60
C GLY A 138 -10.55 14.92 20.84
N ARG A 139 -9.70 14.44 19.93
CA ARG A 139 -8.25 14.66 19.99
C ARG A 139 -7.86 16.03 19.44
N PRO A 140 -6.78 16.64 19.94
CA PRO A 140 -6.26 17.87 19.36
C PRO A 140 -5.73 17.60 17.94
N PRO A 141 -5.75 18.60 17.02
CA PRO A 141 -5.24 18.42 15.67
C PRO A 141 -3.75 18.04 15.57
N THR A 142 -2.96 18.31 16.62
CA THR A 142 -1.55 17.94 16.76
C THR A 142 -1.35 16.52 17.29
N GLU A 143 -2.42 15.73 17.44
CA GLU A 143 -2.36 14.33 17.83
C GLU A 143 -3.25 13.49 16.92
N ILE A 144 -2.67 12.47 16.30
CA ILE A 144 -3.41 11.54 15.45
C ILE A 144 -3.20 10.09 15.90
N ASP A 145 -4.29 9.33 15.86
CA ASP A 145 -4.31 7.92 16.18
C ASP A 145 -4.53 7.07 14.93
N LEU A 146 -3.54 6.26 14.61
CA LEU A 146 -3.44 5.42 13.41
C LEU A 146 -3.39 3.94 13.75
N HIS A 147 -3.53 3.55 15.03
CA HIS A 147 -3.46 2.13 15.39
C HIS A 147 -4.57 1.35 14.66
N GLY A 148 -4.26 0.15 14.20
CA GLY A 148 -5.20 -0.70 13.47
C GLY A 148 -5.48 -0.29 12.01
N LEU A 149 -4.91 0.82 11.52
CA LEU A 149 -4.91 1.13 10.09
C LEU A 149 -3.85 0.30 9.35
N PHE A 150 -4.10 0.03 8.07
CA PHE A 150 -3.06 -0.52 7.21
C PHE A 150 -2.00 0.54 6.90
N VAL A 151 -0.78 0.08 6.59
CA VAL A 151 0.37 0.96 6.38
C VAL A 151 0.09 2.03 5.34
N GLN A 152 -0.55 1.68 4.22
CA GLN A 152 -0.84 2.65 3.16
C GLN A 152 -1.86 3.70 3.61
N GLU A 153 -2.92 3.28 4.29
CA GLU A 153 -3.96 4.15 4.86
C GLU A 153 -3.33 5.14 5.86
N ALA A 154 -2.48 4.63 6.75
CA ALA A 154 -1.79 5.44 7.74
C ALA A 154 -0.82 6.46 7.10
N LYS A 155 -0.09 6.09 6.04
CA LYS A 155 0.78 7.03 5.31
C LYS A 155 0.01 8.22 4.75
N GLU A 156 -1.17 8.00 4.18
CA GLU A 156 -2.05 9.06 3.67
C GLU A 156 -2.50 10.00 4.80
N ARG A 157 -2.86 9.46 5.96
CA ARG A 157 -3.25 10.24 7.14
C ARG A 157 -2.10 11.04 7.74
N VAL A 158 -0.90 10.47 7.81
CA VAL A 158 0.30 11.20 8.25
C VAL A 158 0.61 12.36 7.31
N ASP A 159 0.58 12.15 5.99
CA ASP A 159 0.85 13.21 5.01
C ASP A 159 -0.15 14.38 5.17
N ALA A 160 -1.43 14.08 5.34
CA ALA A 160 -2.46 15.09 5.61
C ALA A 160 -2.22 15.86 6.92
N ALA A 161 -1.83 15.17 7.99
CA ALA A 161 -1.56 15.79 9.29
C ALA A 161 -0.31 16.67 9.25
N LEU A 162 0.77 16.22 8.58
CA LEU A 162 2.00 17.00 8.40
C LEU A 162 1.71 18.33 7.68
N ARG A 163 0.93 18.31 6.60
CA ARG A 163 0.51 19.53 5.88
C ARG A 163 -0.30 20.46 6.75
N TRP A 164 -1.21 19.90 7.56
CA TRP A 164 -2.01 20.68 8.47
C TRP A 164 -1.12 21.38 9.50
N CYS A 165 -0.15 20.67 10.09
CA CYS A 165 0.81 21.23 11.03
C CYS A 165 1.66 22.33 10.39
N GLU A 166 2.17 22.12 9.18
CA GLU A 166 2.94 23.12 8.42
C GLU A 166 2.11 24.38 8.16
N LYS A 167 0.90 24.22 7.62
CA LYS A 167 0.00 25.33 7.28
C LYS A 167 -0.41 26.16 8.50
N ASN A 168 -0.57 25.52 9.65
CA ASN A 168 -0.99 26.18 10.88
C ASN A 168 0.18 26.58 11.79
N GLY A 169 1.43 26.34 11.38
CA GLY A 169 2.62 26.65 12.18
C GLY A 169 2.65 25.89 13.52
N ALA A 170 2.16 24.65 13.55
CA ALA A 170 2.23 23.80 14.73
C ALA A 170 3.70 23.49 15.05
N ASP A 171 4.03 23.43 16.34
CA ASP A 171 5.36 23.13 16.86
C ASP A 171 5.65 21.63 16.94
N HIS A 172 4.60 20.80 17.02
CA HIS A 172 4.73 19.35 17.08
C HIS A 172 3.54 18.59 16.50
N LEU A 173 3.75 17.30 16.22
CA LEU A 173 2.72 16.30 15.91
C LEU A 173 3.01 15.00 16.65
N VAL A 174 2.01 14.47 17.35
CA VAL A 174 2.05 13.17 18.01
C VAL A 174 1.30 12.15 17.16
N ILE A 175 1.97 11.07 16.77
CA ILE A 175 1.37 9.98 15.99
C ILE A 175 1.32 8.72 16.85
N ILE A 176 0.12 8.21 17.12
CA ILE A 176 -0.09 6.96 17.85
C ILE A 176 -0.16 5.82 16.83
N VAL A 177 0.88 4.99 16.80
CA VAL A 177 0.98 3.81 15.91
C VAL A 177 0.60 2.50 16.62
N GLY A 178 0.49 2.55 17.96
CA GLY A 178 0.24 1.39 18.81
C GLY A 178 1.52 0.64 19.18
N LYS A 179 1.43 -0.20 20.22
CA LYS A 179 2.57 -0.95 20.78
C LYS A 179 3.00 -2.16 19.95
N GLY A 180 2.22 -2.54 18.93
CA GLY A 180 2.50 -3.73 18.11
C GLY A 180 2.17 -5.06 18.79
N LEU A 181 1.49 -5.05 19.94
CA LEU A 181 1.13 -6.27 20.68
C LEU A 181 0.11 -7.16 19.94
N HIS A 182 -0.59 -6.62 18.93
CA HIS A 182 -1.70 -7.29 18.24
C HIS A 182 -1.48 -7.45 16.71
N SER A 183 -0.26 -7.26 16.19
CA SER A 183 -0.03 -7.57 14.77
C SER A 183 0.13 -9.08 14.58
N PRO A 184 -0.38 -9.67 13.48
CA PRO A 184 -0.11 -11.07 13.15
C PRO A 184 1.41 -11.29 13.07
N GLY A 185 1.96 -12.04 14.03
CA GLY A 185 3.40 -12.31 14.14
C GLY A 185 4.24 -11.28 14.90
N GLN A 186 3.66 -10.36 15.69
CA GLN A 186 4.39 -9.32 16.47
C GLN A 186 5.25 -8.36 15.62
N ILE A 187 5.13 -8.37 14.30
CA ILE A 187 5.83 -7.41 13.44
C ILE A 187 4.99 -6.13 13.40
N ALA A 188 5.36 -5.15 14.20
CA ALA A 188 4.75 -3.83 14.17
C ALA A 188 5.09 -3.12 12.85
N LYS A 189 4.50 -3.51 11.71
CA LYS A 189 4.83 -2.98 10.37
C LYS A 189 4.57 -1.47 10.22
N LEU A 190 3.66 -0.94 11.04
CA LEU A 190 3.27 0.46 10.97
C LEU A 190 4.36 1.40 11.49
N LYS A 191 4.93 1.12 12.66
CA LYS A 191 5.99 1.94 13.28
C LYS A 191 7.21 2.19 12.36
N PRO A 192 7.88 1.17 11.78
CA PRO A 192 9.01 1.39 10.89
C PRO A 192 8.59 2.08 9.60
N ALA A 193 7.39 1.81 9.07
CA ALA A 193 6.92 2.45 7.85
C ALA A 193 6.65 3.96 8.04
N ILE A 194 6.15 4.38 9.20
CA ILE A 194 5.98 5.80 9.52
C ILE A 194 7.33 6.45 9.83
N ILE A 195 8.25 5.76 10.50
CA ILE A 195 9.61 6.30 10.74
C ILE A 195 10.33 6.53 9.41
N GLU A 196 10.32 5.56 8.49
CA GLU A 196 10.90 5.68 7.15
C GLU A 196 10.29 6.86 6.39
N LEU A 197 8.96 7.00 6.50
CA LEU A 197 8.22 8.10 5.92
C LEU A 197 8.76 9.43 6.49
N VAL A 198 8.80 9.61 7.81
CA VAL A 198 9.26 10.85 8.48
C VAL A 198 10.74 11.16 8.23
N GLN A 199 11.59 10.13 8.16
CA GLN A 199 13.01 10.28 7.79
C GLN A 199 13.18 10.89 6.40
N LYS A 200 12.35 10.48 5.44
CA LYS A 200 12.31 11.08 4.10
C LYS A 200 11.90 12.56 4.16
N TYR A 201 11.09 12.96 5.15
CA TYR A 201 10.73 14.36 5.38
C TYR A 201 11.82 15.20 6.04
N LYS A 202 12.96 14.62 6.44
CA LYS A 202 14.01 15.29 7.23
C LYS A 202 13.49 15.94 8.52
N VAL A 203 12.36 15.49 9.03
CA VAL A 203 11.81 16.02 10.28
C VAL A 203 12.33 15.18 11.44
N GLN A 204 12.60 15.82 12.57
CA GLN A 204 13.02 15.13 13.79
C GLN A 204 11.86 14.28 14.31
N CYS A 205 12.09 12.97 14.43
CA CYS A 205 11.13 12.01 14.96
C CYS A 205 11.70 11.33 16.19
N THR A 206 11.09 11.59 17.34
CA THR A 206 11.42 10.92 18.61
C THR A 206 10.43 9.78 18.86
N PRO A 207 10.85 8.51 18.75
CA PRO A 207 9.97 7.39 19.02
C PRO A 207 9.69 7.25 20.53
N ASN A 208 8.53 6.69 20.86
CA ASN A 208 8.06 6.39 22.23
C ASN A 208 7.84 7.61 23.14
N LYS A 209 7.62 8.80 22.55
CA LYS A 209 7.23 10.03 23.26
C LYS A 209 5.81 10.43 22.82
N PRO A 210 4.89 10.76 23.75
CA PRO A 210 5.01 10.70 25.20
C PRO A 210 5.00 9.27 25.78
N ASN A 211 4.45 8.29 25.05
CA ASN A 211 4.26 6.91 25.51
C ASN A 211 4.84 5.89 24.51
N PRO A 212 5.15 4.64 24.95
CA PRO A 212 5.46 3.54 24.04
C PRO A 212 4.32 3.32 23.03
N GLY A 213 4.67 3.30 21.74
CA GLY A 213 3.69 3.23 20.65
C GLY A 213 3.30 4.59 20.07
N CYS A 214 3.90 5.68 20.53
CA CYS A 214 3.78 7.02 19.93
C CYS A 214 5.07 7.40 19.16
N LEU A 215 4.94 8.30 18.19
CA LEU A 215 6.02 8.98 17.50
C LEU A 215 5.79 10.50 17.67
N TYR A 216 6.77 11.19 18.23
CA TYR A 216 6.72 12.64 18.42
C TYR A 216 7.53 13.32 17.32
N ILE A 217 6.88 14.16 16.54
CA ILE A 217 7.48 14.91 15.43
C ILE A 217 7.59 16.37 15.87
N GLU A 218 8.80 16.93 15.80
CA GLU A 218 9.06 18.33 16.15
C GLU A 218 9.23 19.19 14.90
N PHE A 219 8.49 20.29 14.84
CA PHE A 219 8.58 21.31 13.81
C PHE A 219 9.26 22.55 14.41
N GLY A 220 10.35 23.00 13.79
CA GLY A 220 10.98 24.28 14.13
C GLY A 220 12.03 24.24 15.25
N LYS A 221 13.25 23.83 14.91
CA LYS A 221 14.51 24.59 15.12
C LYS A 221 15.50 24.13 14.02
N GLY A 222 15.31 24.64 12.80
CA GLY A 222 16.34 24.64 11.74
C GLY A 222 16.63 23.35 10.94
N THR A 223 15.80 22.30 10.96
CA THR A 223 16.16 21.04 10.24
C THR A 223 15.10 20.37 9.37
N GLY A 224 13.89 20.90 9.21
CA GLY A 224 12.88 20.31 8.31
C GLY A 224 12.56 21.21 7.13
N ASP A 225 13.09 20.89 5.94
CA ASP A 225 12.59 21.47 4.68
C ASP A 225 11.34 20.69 4.27
N LEU A 226 10.17 21.27 4.55
CA LEU A 226 8.86 20.70 4.21
C LEU A 226 8.41 21.07 2.78
N SER A 227 9.19 21.85 2.02
CA SER A 227 8.86 22.27 0.64
C SER A 227 8.62 21.12 -0.34
N TRP A 228 9.01 19.90 0.04
CA TRP A 228 8.74 18.71 -0.77
C TRP A 228 7.35 18.07 -0.53
N LEU A 229 6.65 18.36 0.59
CA LEU A 229 5.25 17.93 0.80
C LEU A 229 4.41 18.29 -0.43
N ASP A 230 4.57 19.54 -0.88
CA ASP A 230 3.88 20.09 -2.06
C ASP A 230 4.18 19.30 -3.33
N ARG A 231 5.44 18.93 -3.56
CA ARG A 231 5.88 18.17 -4.75
C ARG A 231 5.39 16.72 -4.75
N PHE A 232 5.20 16.12 -3.57
CA PHE A 232 4.70 14.74 -3.45
C PHE A 232 3.18 14.66 -3.60
N THR A 233 2.43 15.65 -3.07
CA THR A 233 0.99 15.75 -3.36
C THR A 233 0.72 15.88 -4.83
N ASP A 234 1.49 16.72 -5.51
CA ASP A 234 1.34 16.93 -6.95
C ASP A 234 1.59 15.61 -7.70
N LYS A 235 2.39 14.70 -7.14
CA LYS A 235 2.59 13.35 -7.69
C LYS A 235 1.47 12.36 -7.34
N LEU A 236 0.86 12.48 -6.15
CA LEU A 236 -0.31 11.69 -5.76
C LEU A 236 -1.56 12.13 -6.53
N SER A 237 -1.80 13.44 -6.69
CA SER A 237 -2.93 13.97 -7.48
C SER A 237 -2.76 13.71 -8.98
N ARG A 238 -1.52 13.73 -9.51
CA ARG A 238 -1.25 13.34 -10.89
C ARG A 238 -1.41 11.83 -11.13
N ASN A 239 -1.31 10.99 -10.10
CA ASN A 239 -1.60 9.56 -10.23
C ASN A 239 -3.11 9.27 -10.29
N ASP A 240 -3.98 10.24 -10.01
CA ASP A 240 -5.42 10.18 -10.28
C ASP A 240 -5.82 10.73 -11.66
N VAL A 241 -4.85 11.26 -12.44
CA VAL A 241 -5.09 11.65 -13.83
C VAL A 241 -4.61 10.54 -14.75
N CYS A 242 -5.50 9.56 -14.94
CA CYS A 242 -5.57 8.76 -16.15
C CYS A 242 -5.79 9.69 -17.36
N ALA A 243 -4.76 10.42 -17.78
CA ALA A 243 -4.70 11.04 -19.10
C ALA A 243 -4.29 9.95 -20.09
N ILE A 244 -5.28 9.13 -20.44
CA ILE A 244 -5.34 8.54 -21.78
C ILE A 244 -5.50 9.71 -22.74
N MET A 245 -4.46 9.98 -23.53
CA MET A 245 -4.58 10.49 -24.90
C MET A 245 -3.84 9.52 -25.82
#